data_AF-A0A5S9MB57-F1
#
_entry.id   AF-A0A5S9MB57-F1
#
_cell.length_a   1.000
_cell.length_b   1.000
_cell.length_c   1.000
_cell.angle_alpha   90.00
_cell.angle_beta   90.00
_cell.angle_gamma   90.00
#
_symmetry.space_group_name_H-M   'P 1'
#
loop_
_entity.id
_entity.type
_entity.pdbx_description
1 polymer ?
#
loop_
_entity_poly.entity_id
_entity_poly.type
_entity_poly.pdbx_seq_one_letter_code
_entity_poly.pdbx_strand_id
1 'polypeptide(L)'
;MDLQESENGEYSQSMIEAELSANEYRRLIEQEHRREEIEHFKERLKVYGLTFQELLEHSPKHADARQNAIKVAHTLVEHDELRTILFQKKQLPVKQLEKLVEVSRKTIERNRKYIIAMAIIMTGDYVYLKDYLKGVLNS
;
A
#
# COMPACT_ATOMS: atom_id res chain seq x y z
N MET A 1 46.20 -2.76 -37.33
CA MET A 1 44.76 -2.49 -37.58
C MET A 1 43.99 -2.47 -36.25
N ASP A 2 44.69 -2.36 -35.11
CA ASP A 2 44.24 -2.83 -33.80
C ASP A 2 43.88 -1.69 -32.83
N LEU A 3 43.95 -0.43 -33.25
CA LEU A 3 43.66 0.73 -32.40
C LEU A 3 42.17 1.08 -32.37
N GLN A 4 41.42 0.81 -33.45
CA GLN A 4 39.99 1.13 -33.55
C GLN A 4 39.07 0.17 -32.78
N GLU A 5 39.49 -1.08 -32.53
CA GLU A 5 38.70 -2.04 -31.75
C GLU A 5 38.82 -1.80 -30.23
N SER A 6 39.97 -1.33 -29.74
CA SER A 6 40.18 -1.02 -28.31
C SER A 6 39.37 0.20 -27.85
N GLU A 7 39.35 1.30 -28.62
CA GLU A 7 38.59 2.51 -28.26
C GLU A 7 37.07 2.25 -28.25
N ASN A 8 36.56 1.40 -29.15
CA ASN A 8 35.14 1.01 -29.19
C ASN A 8 34.74 0.12 -28.01
N GLY A 9 35.66 -0.74 -27.55
CA GLY A 9 35.47 -1.56 -26.35
C GLY A 9 35.42 -0.73 -25.07
N GLU A 10 36.34 0.23 -24.90
CA GLU A 10 36.37 1.15 -23.75
C GLU A 10 35.16 2.10 -23.72
N TYR A 11 34.70 2.58 -24.88
CA TYR A 11 33.50 3.41 -24.96
C TYR A 11 32.21 2.62 -24.62
N SER A 12 32.11 1.37 -25.08
CA SER A 12 31.00 0.47 -24.69
C SER A 12 31.03 0.16 -23.19
N GLN A 13 32.22 -0.06 -22.62
CA GLN A 13 32.38 -0.40 -21.22
C GLN A 13 32.04 0.77 -20.29
N SER A 14 32.47 1.99 -20.63
CA SER A 14 32.10 3.22 -19.89
C SER A 14 30.61 3.56 -19.99
N MET A 15 29.97 3.29 -21.14
CA MET A 15 28.52 3.44 -21.30
C MET A 15 27.74 2.45 -20.42
N ILE A 16 28.20 1.19 -20.35
CA ILE A 16 27.61 0.16 -19.49
C ILE A 16 27.79 0.52 -18.00
N GLU A 17 28.96 1.00 -17.59
CA GLU A 17 29.22 1.42 -16.21
C GLU A 17 28.36 2.63 -15.80
N ALA A 18 28.20 3.62 -16.69
CA ALA A 18 27.32 4.76 -16.47
C ALA A 18 25.85 4.34 -16.35
N GLU A 19 25.40 3.39 -17.18
CA GLU A 19 24.04 2.85 -17.13
C GLU A 19 23.79 2.00 -15.87
N LEU A 20 24.76 1.19 -15.45
CA LEU A 20 24.71 0.44 -14.19
C LEU A 20 24.65 1.38 -12.98
N SER A 21 25.49 2.41 -12.95
CA SER A 21 25.48 3.42 -11.89
C SER A 21 24.14 4.17 -11.83
N ALA A 22 23.58 4.55 -12.98
CA ALA A 22 22.27 5.18 -13.05
C ALA A 22 21.14 4.23 -12.63
N ASN A 23 21.22 2.94 -12.95
CA ASN A 23 20.26 1.93 -12.47
C ASN A 23 20.34 1.72 -10.96
N GLU A 24 21.55 1.62 -10.41
CA GLU A 24 21.76 1.44 -8.98
C GLU A 24 21.27 2.67 -8.20
N TYR A 25 21.58 3.88 -8.69
CA TYR A 25 21.07 5.12 -8.11
C TYR A 25 19.54 5.18 -8.15
N ARG A 26 18.91 4.84 -9.28
CA ARG A 26 17.43 4.75 -9.38
C ARG A 26 16.86 3.79 -8.35
N ARG A 27 17.46 2.61 -8.20
CA ARG A 27 17.02 1.59 -7.24
C ARG A 27 17.14 2.07 -5.79
N LEU A 28 18.18 2.85 -5.46
CA LEU A 28 18.34 3.44 -4.13
C LEU A 28 17.24 4.46 -3.84
N ILE A 29 16.96 5.34 -4.80
CA ILE A 29 15.87 6.33 -4.70
C ILE A 29 14.52 5.62 -4.53
N GLU A 30 14.21 4.59 -5.32
CA GLU A 30 12.96 3.83 -5.16
C GLU A 30 12.83 3.16 -3.78
N GLN A 31 13.94 2.66 -3.22
CA GLN A 31 13.93 2.10 -1.86
C GLN A 31 13.68 3.17 -0.80
N GLU A 32 14.25 4.36 -0.97
CA GLU A 32 14.03 5.49 -0.08
C GLU A 32 12.57 5.94 -0.12
N HIS A 33 12.01 6.14 -1.31
CA HIS A 33 10.60 6.51 -1.49
C HIS A 33 9.65 5.47 -0.87
N ARG A 34 9.94 4.17 -1.03
CA ARG A 34 9.16 3.10 -0.39
C ARG A 34 9.22 3.20 1.14
N ARG A 35 10.40 3.51 1.70
CA ARG A 35 10.57 3.65 3.14
C ARG A 35 9.78 4.85 3.67
N GLU A 36 9.83 5.98 2.98
CA GLU A 36 9.05 7.17 3.31
C GLU A 36 7.54 6.90 3.30
N GLU A 37 7.03 6.19 2.28
CA GLU A 37 5.62 5.78 2.24
C GLU A 37 5.22 4.93 3.44
N ILE A 38 6.07 3.97 3.84
CA ILE A 38 5.81 3.11 5.00
C ILE A 38 5.78 3.93 6.29
N GLU A 39 6.72 4.85 6.48
CA GLU A 39 6.75 5.71 7.67
C GLU A 39 5.52 6.63 7.70
N HIS A 40 5.20 7.29 6.60
CA HIS A 40 4.00 8.11 6.49
C HIS A 40 2.73 7.29 6.78
N PHE A 41 2.63 6.07 6.24
CA PHE A 41 1.51 5.17 6.51
C PHE A 41 1.42 4.80 8.00
N LYS A 42 2.55 4.50 8.66
CA LYS A 42 2.58 4.23 10.10
C LYS A 42 2.10 5.43 10.91
N GLU A 43 2.52 6.64 10.55
CA GLU A 43 2.04 7.86 11.22
C GLU A 43 0.54 8.04 11.05
N ARG A 44 0.03 7.80 9.83
CA ARG A 44 -1.41 7.85 9.56
C ARG A 44 -2.17 6.80 10.37
N LEU A 45 -1.66 5.58 10.51
CA LEU A 45 -2.27 4.55 11.37
C LEU A 45 -2.35 4.97 12.85
N LYS A 46 -1.30 5.63 13.38
CA LYS A 46 -1.29 6.12 14.76
C LYS A 46 -2.43 7.09 15.05
N VAL A 47 -2.85 7.89 14.07
CA VAL A 47 -4.01 8.80 14.20
C VAL A 47 -5.29 8.06 14.56
N TYR A 48 -5.42 6.79 14.15
CA TYR A 48 -6.56 5.91 14.43
C TYR A 48 -6.31 4.97 15.62
N GLY A 49 -5.22 5.16 16.36
CA GLY A 49 -4.82 4.28 17.47
C GLY A 49 -4.43 2.88 17.00
N LEU A 50 -3.90 2.76 15.77
CA LEU A 50 -3.45 1.51 15.19
C LEU A 50 -1.93 1.50 15.11
N THR A 51 -1.34 0.35 15.43
CA THR A 51 0.07 0.07 15.13
C THR A 51 0.20 -0.86 13.93
N PHE A 52 1.37 -0.84 13.28
CA PHE A 52 1.66 -1.75 12.18
C PHE A 52 1.59 -3.23 12.63
N GLN A 53 2.02 -3.52 13.87
CA GLN A 53 1.96 -4.86 14.43
C GLN A 53 0.51 -5.33 14.63
N GLU A 54 -0.35 -4.46 15.14
CA GLU A 54 -1.78 -4.76 15.26
C GLU A 54 -2.44 -4.96 13.89
N LEU A 55 -2.02 -4.22 12.86
CA LEU A 55 -2.51 -4.46 11.50
C LEU A 55 -2.18 -5.88 11.02
N LEU A 56 -0.97 -6.37 11.31
CA LEU A 56 -0.55 -7.73 10.96
C LEU A 56 -1.33 -8.79 11.76
N GLU A 57 -1.52 -8.58 13.06
CA GLU A 57 -2.26 -9.51 13.92
C GLU A 57 -3.75 -9.60 13.57
N HIS A 58 -4.34 -8.46 13.19
CA HIS A 58 -5.75 -8.37 12.78
C HIS A 58 -5.96 -8.58 11.28
N SER A 59 -4.90 -8.90 10.53
CA SER A 59 -5.00 -9.21 9.10
C SER A 59 -5.71 -10.56 8.91
N PRO A 60 -6.73 -10.64 8.04
CA PRO A 60 -7.44 -11.90 7.82
C PRO A 60 -6.52 -12.97 7.19
N LYS A 61 -6.42 -14.14 7.83
CA LYS A 61 -5.61 -15.26 7.34
C LYS A 61 -6.12 -15.87 6.03
N HIS A 62 -7.44 -15.87 5.84
CA HIS A 62 -8.10 -16.45 4.67
C HIS A 62 -8.32 -15.40 3.58
N ALA A 63 -8.15 -15.81 2.31
CA ALA A 63 -8.33 -14.95 1.15
C ALA A 63 -9.74 -14.32 1.10
N ASP A 64 -10.79 -15.10 1.36
CA ASP A 64 -12.17 -14.61 1.35
C ASP A 64 -12.40 -13.47 2.34
N ALA A 65 -11.85 -13.60 3.55
CA ALA A 65 -11.98 -12.59 4.59
C ALA A 65 -11.19 -11.32 4.25
N ARG A 66 -10.03 -11.45 3.56
CA ARG A 66 -9.28 -10.30 3.03
C ARG A 66 -10.07 -9.59 1.95
N GLN A 67 -10.56 -10.32 0.95
CA GLN A 67 -11.34 -9.75 -0.14
C GLN A 67 -12.59 -9.03 0.38
N ASN A 68 -13.30 -9.64 1.32
CA ASN A 68 -14.45 -9.02 1.97
C ASN A 68 -14.10 -7.72 2.68
N ALA A 69 -13.02 -7.70 3.47
CA ALA A 69 -12.58 -6.50 4.17
C ALA A 69 -12.14 -5.38 3.20
N ILE A 70 -11.47 -5.75 2.10
CA ILE A 70 -11.09 -4.80 1.04
C ILE A 70 -12.32 -4.25 0.34
N LYS A 71 -13.31 -5.07 0.01
CA LYS A 71 -14.59 -4.62 -0.55
C LYS A 71 -15.27 -3.61 0.37
N VAL A 72 -15.32 -3.89 1.68
CA VAL A 72 -15.88 -2.94 2.66
C VAL A 72 -15.10 -1.61 2.68
N ALA A 73 -13.77 -1.68 2.63
CA ALA A 73 -12.94 -0.48 2.56
C ALA A 73 -13.19 0.30 1.27
N HIS A 74 -13.35 -0.37 0.13
CA HIS A 74 -13.71 0.24 -1.15
C HIS A 74 -15.03 0.99 -1.06
N THR A 75 -16.08 0.32 -0.60
CA THR A 75 -17.40 0.93 -0.42
C THR A 75 -17.34 2.13 0.54
N LEU A 76 -16.55 2.05 1.60
CA LEU A 76 -16.35 3.17 2.53
C LEU A 76 -15.75 4.39 1.84
N VAL A 77 -14.72 4.21 0.99
CA VAL A 77 -14.01 5.33 0.36
C VAL A 77 -14.76 5.92 -0.82
N GLU A 78 -15.61 5.13 -1.49
CA GLU A 78 -16.52 5.60 -2.55
C GLU A 78 -17.66 6.47 -2.03
N HIS A 79 -18.11 6.26 -0.78
CA HIS A 79 -19.18 7.03 -0.20
C HIS A 79 -18.63 8.21 0.61
N ASP A 80 -18.80 9.42 0.08
CA ASP A 80 -18.30 10.67 0.69
C ASP A 80 -18.69 10.85 2.17
N GLU A 81 -19.93 10.50 2.53
CA GLU A 81 -20.40 10.58 3.91
C GLU A 81 -19.62 9.62 4.82
N LEU A 82 -19.41 8.38 4.40
CA LEU A 82 -18.71 7.36 5.19
C LEU A 82 -17.23 7.68 5.32
N ARG A 83 -16.63 8.12 4.21
CA ARG A 83 -15.28 8.65 4.16
C ARG A 83 -15.12 9.78 5.15
N THR A 84 -16.00 10.78 5.11
CA THR A 84 -15.98 11.93 6.02
C THR A 84 -16.09 11.48 7.48
N ILE A 85 -16.98 10.55 7.80
CA ILE A 85 -17.09 9.99 9.15
C ILE A 85 -15.78 9.33 9.58
N LEU A 86 -15.15 8.53 8.71
CA LEU A 86 -13.89 7.88 9.04
C LEU A 86 -12.77 8.90 9.25
N PHE A 87 -12.58 9.87 8.36
CA PHE A 87 -11.46 10.81 8.45
C PHE A 87 -11.67 11.93 9.49
N GLN A 88 -12.90 12.38 9.72
CA GLN A 88 -13.19 13.41 10.72
C GLN A 88 -13.40 12.84 12.12
N LYS A 89 -14.20 11.76 12.24
CA LYS A 89 -14.51 11.17 13.54
C LYS A 89 -13.54 10.06 13.95
N LYS A 90 -12.64 9.63 13.05
CA LYS A 90 -11.68 8.54 13.27
C LYS A 90 -12.37 7.23 13.67
N GLN A 91 -13.62 7.05 13.23
CA GLN A 91 -14.47 5.93 13.60
C GLN A 91 -15.06 5.27 12.36
N LEU A 92 -15.09 3.94 12.36
CA LEU A 92 -15.67 3.17 11.27
C LEU A 92 -17.22 3.23 11.35
N PRO A 93 -17.91 3.70 10.30
CA PRO A 93 -19.38 3.79 10.27
C PRO A 93 -20.02 2.41 10.01
N VAL A 94 -19.91 1.49 10.97
CA VAL A 94 -20.33 0.08 10.83
C VAL A 94 -21.83 -0.04 10.49
N LYS A 95 -22.69 0.76 11.12
CA LYS A 95 -24.15 0.71 10.91
C LYS A 95 -24.56 1.08 9.48
N GLN A 96 -23.83 2.00 8.87
CA GLN A 96 -24.07 2.42 7.51
C GLN A 96 -23.45 1.43 6.52
N LEU A 97 -22.23 0.95 6.82
CA LEU A 97 -21.56 -0.05 5.99
C LEU A 97 -22.38 -1.32 5.86
N GLU A 98 -22.92 -1.85 6.96
CA GLU A 98 -23.75 -3.07 6.96
C GLU A 98 -24.93 -3.02 5.98
N LYS A 99 -25.42 -1.83 5.63
CA LYS A 99 -26.51 -1.67 4.65
C LYS A 99 -26.03 -1.65 3.20
N LEU A 100 -24.74 -1.43 2.98
CA LEU A 100 -24.14 -1.26 1.65
C LEU A 100 -23.30 -2.46 1.23
N VAL A 101 -22.93 -3.34 2.16
CA VAL A 101 -22.10 -4.51 1.92
C VAL A 101 -22.80 -5.78 2.35
N GLU A 102 -22.51 -6.89 1.69
CA GLU A 102 -23.11 -8.20 1.99
C GLU A 102 -22.52 -8.87 3.26
N VAL A 103 -21.58 -8.22 3.94
CA VAL A 103 -20.93 -8.79 5.12
C VAL A 103 -21.64 -8.40 6.41
N SER A 104 -21.77 -9.37 7.32
CA SER A 104 -22.40 -9.13 8.63
C SER A 104 -21.64 -8.08 9.45
N ARG A 105 -22.36 -7.35 10.31
CA ARG A 105 -21.77 -6.44 11.30
C ARG A 105 -20.63 -7.07 12.11
N LYS A 106 -20.77 -8.35 12.50
CA LYS A 106 -19.75 -9.09 13.26
C LYS A 106 -18.44 -9.21 12.46
N THR A 107 -18.53 -9.44 11.16
CA THR A 107 -17.38 -9.52 10.26
C THR A 107 -16.69 -8.16 10.11
N ILE A 108 -17.47 -7.08 9.97
CA ILE A 108 -16.94 -5.71 9.88
C ILE A 108 -16.22 -5.34 11.17
N GLU A 109 -16.83 -5.57 12.33
CA GLU A 109 -16.21 -5.22 13.62
C GLU A 109 -14.94 -6.04 13.89
N ARG A 110 -14.94 -7.34 13.55
CA ARG A 110 -13.75 -8.20 13.70
C ARG A 110 -12.58 -7.72 12.86
N ASN A 111 -12.85 -7.25 11.63
CA ASN A 111 -11.83 -6.78 10.69
C ASN A 111 -11.67 -5.25 10.68
N ARG A 112 -12.24 -4.53 11.66
CA ARG A 112 -12.31 -3.06 11.65
C ARG A 112 -10.97 -2.38 11.43
N LYS A 113 -9.92 -2.90 12.08
CA LYS A 113 -8.55 -2.34 12.01
C LYS A 113 -7.99 -2.48 10.60
N TYR A 114 -8.20 -3.65 9.98
CA TYR A 114 -7.79 -3.92 8.61
C TYR A 114 -8.57 -3.08 7.59
N ILE A 115 -9.88 -2.91 7.78
CA ILE A 115 -10.73 -2.08 6.90
C ILE A 115 -10.27 -0.62 6.94
N ILE A 116 -9.99 -0.07 8.12
CA ILE A 116 -9.48 1.31 8.27
C ILE A 116 -8.13 1.45 7.58
N ALA A 117 -7.21 0.50 7.78
CA ALA A 117 -5.92 0.51 7.12
C ALA A 117 -6.04 0.49 5.59
N MET A 118 -6.89 -0.39 5.05
CA MET A 118 -7.15 -0.44 3.61
C MET A 118 -7.75 0.87 3.09
N ALA A 119 -8.71 1.47 3.83
CA ALA A 119 -9.29 2.76 3.44
C ALA A 119 -8.26 3.89 3.41
N ILE A 120 -7.32 3.93 4.37
CA ILE A 120 -6.20 4.90 4.37
C ILE A 120 -5.30 4.67 3.15
N ILE A 121 -4.98 3.42 2.83
CA ILE A 121 -4.13 3.09 1.69
C ILE A 121 -4.81 3.50 0.38
N MET A 122 -6.12 3.26 0.25
CA MET A 122 -6.88 3.58 -0.96
C MET A 122 -7.03 5.09 -1.18
N THR A 123 -7.17 5.86 -0.10
CA THR A 123 -7.32 7.33 -0.16
C THR A 123 -6.01 8.09 -0.22
N GLY A 124 -4.90 7.50 0.24
CA GLY A 124 -3.57 8.11 0.15
C GLY A 124 -2.80 7.72 -1.12
N ASP A 125 -1.75 8.47 -1.40
CA ASP A 125 -0.84 8.26 -2.53
C ASP A 125 0.28 7.29 -2.15
N TYR A 126 -0.10 6.05 -1.84
CA TYR A 126 0.85 4.98 -1.49
C TYR A 126 1.05 4.03 -2.68
N VAL A 127 1.84 4.44 -3.67
CA VAL A 127 2.03 3.68 -4.90
C VAL A 127 2.74 2.36 -4.63
N TYR A 128 3.84 2.37 -3.87
CA TYR A 128 4.59 1.15 -3.56
C TYR A 128 3.83 0.24 -2.61
N LEU A 129 3.12 0.81 -1.63
CA LEU A 129 2.30 0.03 -0.71
C LEU A 129 1.11 -0.64 -1.40
N LYS A 130 0.45 0.07 -2.33
CA LYS A 130 -0.63 -0.48 -3.18
C LYS A 130 -0.10 -1.59 -4.08
N ASP A 131 1.08 -1.42 -4.66
CA ASP A 131 1.73 -2.42 -5.51
C ASP A 131 2.06 -3.70 -4.73
N TYR A 132 2.66 -3.55 -3.55
CA TYR A 132 2.92 -4.67 -2.65
C TYR A 132 1.64 -5.43 -2.27
N LEU A 133 0.56 -4.70 -1.94
CA LEU A 133 -0.72 -5.34 -1.63
C LEU A 133 -1.32 -6.08 -2.83
N LYS A 134 -1.23 -5.52 -4.05
CA LYS A 134 -1.67 -6.21 -5.27
C LYS A 134 -0.89 -7.50 -5.50
N GLY A 135 0.44 -7.47 -5.29
CA GLY A 135 1.28 -8.66 -5.39
C GLY A 135 0.87 -9.76 -4.40
N VAL A 136 0.59 -9.39 -3.15
CA VAL A 136 0.15 -10.32 -2.09
C VAL A 136 -1.30 -10.79 -2.29
N LEU A 137 -2.18 -9.98 -2.90
CA LEU A 137 -3.56 -10.36 -3.18
C LEU A 137 -3.70 -11.28 -4.40
N ASN A 138 -2.74 -11.23 -5.32
CA ASN A 138 -2.70 -12.04 -6.54
C ASN A 138 -1.83 -13.32 -6.40
N SER A 139 -1.23 -13.56 -5.22
CA SER A 139 -0.41 -14.74 -4.92
C SER A 139 -1.15 -15.78 -4.08
#